data_AF-A0A819GM81-F1
#
_entry.id   AF-A0A819GM81-F1
#
_cell.length_a   1.000
_cell.length_b   1.000
_cell.length_c   1.000
_cell.angle_alpha   90.00
_cell.angle_beta   90.00
_cell.angle_gamma   90.00
#
_symmetry.space_group_name_H-M   'P 1'
#
loop_
_entity.id
_entity.type
_entity.pdbx_description
1 polymer ?
#
loop_
_entity_poly.entity_id
_entity_poly.type
_entity_poly.pdbx_seq_one_letter_code
_entity_poly.pdbx_strand_id
1 'polypeptide(L)'
;MQTTTTNITWNGWKKNYDGPQLGLDSIRYALAHVGYTAAALAYRTPNYRELALKILKDSIERMLTIKVWGYIDTYWKKVPTFPDPVCFENIMYSGHLLQLLTLYESISGDFTYDIDGFYFIWDKDGDPITKIHYTTTKLANVIYRQMNEESSAGVACEPGWVYTICQNHPHLGLQLYDIVRNDKTNFSQIASKWKDFLTKYALEDIPVFKKDRYFKMLYQKATHIWVPFFAATGNDAWALAWMSSWFDQNDTSNFICDGWKIMYNNKYWKPSANHSRPGCFLDSGGYIGDRMQFNLWLATSFYPIVEKQCSIEATEKLNCTYLWFDNNFGTLLDTDNDGYFESYYYETNTEFSNWVTSNVLLSLIMGENGYSTRQYLRNIYNTKFYQKFLDHDPEVLAVEYPLVRVSRAQYD
;
A
#
# COMPACT_ATOMS: atom_id res chain seq x y z
N MET A 1 44.09 7.14 18.58
CA MET A 1 42.65 7.38 18.39
C MET A 1 42.42 7.54 16.90
N GLN A 2 42.06 6.46 16.21
CA GLN A 2 41.59 6.54 14.83
C GLN A 2 40.07 6.61 14.88
N THR A 3 39.53 7.76 14.53
CA THR A 3 38.10 7.95 14.25
C THR A 3 37.79 7.22 12.96
N THR A 4 37.27 5.99 13.05
CA THR A 4 36.60 5.31 11.95
C THR A 4 35.27 6.02 11.70
N THR A 5 35.28 7.05 10.86
CA THR A 5 34.08 7.54 10.19
C THR A 5 33.69 6.50 9.15
N THR A 6 32.86 5.53 9.56
CA THR A 6 32.06 4.77 8.60
C THR A 6 31.14 5.77 7.90
N ASN A 7 31.48 6.16 6.67
CA ASN A 7 30.54 6.78 5.75
C ASN A 7 29.46 5.72 5.47
N ILE A 8 28.44 5.67 6.32
CA ILE A 8 27.25 4.89 6.06
C ILE A 8 26.54 5.64 4.94
N THR A 9 26.68 5.15 3.71
CA THR A 9 25.85 5.55 2.58
C THR A 9 24.38 5.43 3.01
N TRP A 10 23.63 6.50 2.77
CA TRP A 10 22.23 6.59 3.19
C TRP A 10 21.38 5.59 2.41
N ASN A 11 20.63 4.73 3.10
CA ASN A 11 19.92 3.61 2.48
C ASN A 11 18.48 3.94 2.02
N GLY A 12 18.15 5.20 1.77
CA GLY A 12 16.76 5.59 1.48
C GLY A 12 15.90 5.91 2.70
N TRP A 13 16.38 5.67 3.93
CA TRP A 13 15.62 5.88 5.16
C TRP A 13 16.36 6.84 6.08
N LYS A 14 15.63 7.71 6.82
CA LYS A 14 16.26 8.44 7.94
C LYS A 14 17.02 7.43 8.82
N LYS A 15 18.28 7.71 9.18
CA LYS A 15 19.11 6.81 9.97
C LYS A 15 18.38 6.45 11.27
N ASN A 16 18.25 5.16 11.59
CA ASN A 16 17.47 4.66 12.73
C ASN A 16 16.00 5.10 12.73
N TYR A 17 15.39 5.27 11.56
CA TYR A 17 13.97 5.58 11.49
C TYR A 17 13.15 4.35 11.88
N ASP A 18 12.77 4.27 13.16
CA ASP A 18 11.75 3.35 13.65
C ASP A 18 10.36 4.01 13.67
N GLY A 19 10.30 5.31 13.34
CA GLY A 19 9.08 6.13 13.25
C GLY A 19 8.27 6.22 14.55
N PRO A 20 7.25 7.10 14.59
CA PRO A 20 6.15 6.92 15.53
C PRO A 20 5.45 5.58 15.22
N GLN A 21 5.01 4.85 16.24
CA GLN A 21 4.29 3.57 16.03
C GLN A 21 2.76 3.76 15.96
N LEU A 22 2.27 4.95 16.28
CA LEU A 22 0.85 5.32 16.23
C LEU A 22 0.65 6.41 15.18
N GLY A 23 -0.54 6.49 14.58
CA GLY A 23 -0.84 7.50 13.56
C GLY A 23 -0.45 7.09 12.14
N LEU A 24 -0.70 7.97 11.16
CA LEU A 24 -0.48 7.71 9.73
C LEU A 24 1.00 7.78 9.32
N ASP A 25 1.83 8.44 10.11
CA ASP A 25 3.30 8.49 10.02
C ASP A 25 3.99 7.17 10.39
N SER A 26 3.24 6.18 10.85
CA SER A 26 3.81 4.90 11.24
C SER A 26 4.52 4.18 10.11
N ILE A 27 5.71 3.66 10.41
CA ILE A 27 6.60 3.07 9.40
C ILE A 27 5.99 1.89 8.64
N ARG A 28 5.02 1.17 9.24
CA ARG A 28 4.29 0.07 8.61
C ARG A 28 3.68 0.46 7.25
N TYR A 29 3.20 1.70 7.11
CA TYR A 29 2.59 2.16 5.86
C TYR A 29 3.63 2.38 4.77
N ALA A 30 4.76 3.00 5.10
CA ALA A 30 5.85 3.21 4.16
C ALA A 30 6.43 1.85 3.71
N LEU A 31 6.67 0.92 4.63
CA LEU A 31 7.14 -0.44 4.30
C LEU A 31 6.17 -1.18 3.38
N ALA A 32 4.88 -1.13 3.70
CA ALA A 32 3.84 -1.73 2.87
C ALA A 32 3.86 -1.19 1.43
N HIS A 33 3.82 0.14 1.26
CA HIS A 33 3.75 0.74 -0.08
C HIS A 33 5.05 0.60 -0.88
N VAL A 34 6.22 0.63 -0.22
CA VAL A 34 7.50 0.27 -0.85
C VAL A 34 7.45 -1.16 -1.36
N GLY A 35 6.98 -2.11 -0.54
CA GLY A 35 6.82 -3.49 -0.94
C GLY A 35 5.84 -3.68 -2.11
N TYR A 36 4.70 -2.99 -2.10
CA TYR A 36 3.72 -3.06 -3.21
C TYR A 36 4.28 -2.51 -4.51
N THR A 37 5.05 -1.43 -4.43
CA THR A 37 5.69 -0.82 -5.60
C THR A 37 6.82 -1.69 -6.11
N ALA A 38 7.60 -2.32 -5.23
CA ALA A 38 8.60 -3.32 -5.62
C ALA A 38 7.94 -4.52 -6.31
N ALA A 39 6.82 -5.01 -5.80
CA ALA A 39 6.05 -6.07 -6.44
C ALA A 39 5.57 -5.68 -7.85
N ALA A 40 5.08 -4.44 -8.02
CA ALA A 40 4.75 -3.90 -9.33
C ALA A 40 5.98 -3.81 -10.25
N LEU A 41 7.13 -3.34 -9.74
CA LEU A 41 8.36 -3.29 -10.52
C LEU A 41 8.82 -4.68 -10.98
N ALA A 42 8.77 -5.69 -10.11
CA ALA A 42 9.03 -7.08 -10.48
C ALA A 42 8.08 -7.56 -11.58
N TYR A 43 6.80 -7.20 -11.49
CA TYR A 43 5.82 -7.49 -12.54
C TYR A 43 6.16 -6.81 -13.88
N ARG A 44 6.63 -5.57 -13.83
CA ARG A 44 7.01 -4.77 -15.00
C ARG A 44 8.30 -5.27 -15.66
N THR A 45 9.25 -5.74 -14.85
CA THR A 45 10.60 -6.14 -15.25
C THR A 45 10.89 -7.58 -14.81
N PRO A 46 10.14 -8.58 -15.34
CA PRO A 46 10.18 -9.98 -14.90
C PRO A 46 11.58 -10.62 -14.87
N ASN A 47 12.48 -10.13 -15.72
CA ASN A 47 13.83 -10.66 -15.91
C ASN A 47 14.87 -10.04 -14.96
N TYR A 48 14.47 -9.05 -14.14
CA TYR A 48 15.31 -8.32 -13.19
C TYR A 48 14.55 -8.16 -11.87
N ARG A 49 13.76 -9.18 -11.53
CA ARG A 49 12.86 -9.17 -10.38
C ARG A 49 13.59 -9.34 -9.06
N GLU A 50 14.84 -9.79 -9.06
CA GLU A 50 15.62 -10.18 -7.89
C GLU A 50 15.83 -8.99 -6.94
N LEU A 51 16.14 -7.81 -7.48
CA LEU A 51 16.28 -6.60 -6.68
C LEU A 51 14.93 -6.22 -6.03
N ALA A 52 13.85 -6.27 -6.81
CA ALA A 52 12.51 -5.97 -6.32
C ALA A 52 12.04 -7.00 -5.27
N LEU A 53 12.35 -8.29 -5.47
CA LEU A 53 12.08 -9.36 -4.52
C LEU A 53 12.87 -9.17 -3.23
N LYS A 54 14.13 -8.72 -3.31
CA LYS A 54 14.92 -8.38 -2.14
C LYS A 54 14.30 -7.21 -1.37
N ILE A 55 13.88 -6.14 -2.05
CA ILE A 55 13.19 -4.99 -1.40
C ILE A 55 11.89 -5.44 -0.72
N LEU A 56 11.12 -6.30 -1.39
CA LEU A 56 9.88 -6.85 -0.84
C LEU A 56 10.14 -7.73 0.38
N LYS A 57 11.14 -8.62 0.32
CA LYS A 57 11.57 -9.45 1.44
C LYS A 57 12.06 -8.61 2.62
N ASP A 58 12.94 -7.64 2.37
CA ASP A 58 13.46 -6.73 3.41
C ASP A 58 12.32 -5.93 4.07
N SER A 59 11.30 -5.54 3.29
CA SER A 59 10.08 -4.89 3.81
C SER A 59 9.28 -5.82 4.72
N ILE A 60 9.11 -7.11 4.34
CA ILE A 60 8.43 -8.12 5.17
C ILE A 60 9.20 -8.36 6.47
N GLU A 61 10.49 -8.64 6.39
CA GLU A 61 11.34 -8.89 7.57
C GLU A 61 11.28 -7.72 8.54
N ARG A 62 11.31 -6.48 8.03
CA ARG A 62 11.17 -5.29 8.87
C ARG A 62 9.77 -5.15 9.47
N MET A 63 8.71 -5.45 8.72
CA MET A 63 7.32 -5.47 9.21
C MET A 63 7.14 -6.43 10.39
N LEU A 64 7.89 -7.53 10.45
CA LEU A 64 7.85 -8.52 11.53
C LEU A 64 8.58 -8.08 12.81
N THR A 65 9.39 -7.02 12.77
CA THR A 65 10.12 -6.54 13.95
C THR A 65 9.20 -5.86 14.95
N ILE A 66 9.48 -6.06 16.24
CA ILE A 66 8.72 -5.45 17.36
C ILE A 66 8.64 -3.92 17.27
N LYS A 67 9.60 -3.28 16.61
CA LYS A 67 9.63 -1.83 16.37
C LYS A 67 8.46 -1.35 15.51
N VAL A 68 7.88 -2.22 14.68
CA VAL A 68 6.77 -1.89 13.77
C VAL A 68 5.42 -2.14 14.40
N TRP A 69 5.27 -3.24 15.15
CA TRP A 69 3.97 -3.69 15.68
C TRP A 69 3.85 -3.59 17.21
N GLY A 70 4.92 -3.23 17.92
CA GLY A 70 4.95 -3.19 19.38
C GLY A 70 3.97 -2.23 20.04
N TYR A 71 3.34 -1.35 19.26
CA TYR A 71 2.25 -0.46 19.71
C TYR A 71 1.00 -1.21 20.16
N ILE A 72 0.90 -2.51 19.92
CA ILE A 72 -0.25 -3.32 20.32
C ILE A 72 -0.54 -3.25 21.82
N ASP A 73 0.46 -2.95 22.66
CA ASP A 73 0.26 -2.75 24.10
C ASP A 73 -0.53 -1.48 24.43
N THR A 74 -0.56 -0.51 23.51
CA THR A 74 -1.32 0.73 23.68
C THR A 74 -2.82 0.46 23.50
N TYR A 75 -3.20 -0.42 22.57
CA TYR A 75 -4.60 -0.70 22.26
C TYR A 75 -5.15 -1.97 22.91
N TRP A 76 -4.34 -3.02 22.97
CA TRP A 76 -4.80 -4.38 23.25
C TRP A 76 -4.08 -5.07 24.43
N LYS A 77 -3.33 -4.36 25.28
CA LYS A 77 -2.66 -4.99 26.45
C LYS A 77 -3.60 -5.77 27.39
N LYS A 78 -4.89 -5.44 27.39
CA LYS A 78 -5.91 -6.10 28.23
C LYS A 78 -6.68 -7.22 27.52
N VAL A 79 -6.44 -7.48 26.23
CA VAL A 79 -7.14 -8.57 25.54
C VAL A 79 -6.50 -9.92 25.90
N PRO A 80 -7.27 -11.01 26.01
CA PRO A 80 -6.74 -12.33 26.42
C PRO A 80 -5.64 -12.89 25.52
N THR A 81 -5.59 -12.45 24.27
CA THR A 81 -4.66 -12.94 23.26
C THR A 81 -3.37 -12.13 23.16
N PHE A 82 -3.19 -11.10 24.01
CA PHE A 82 -1.94 -10.34 24.07
C PHE A 82 -0.75 -11.27 24.43
N PRO A 83 0.43 -11.14 23.79
CA PRO A 83 0.86 -10.10 22.86
C PRO A 83 0.79 -10.49 21.37
N ASP A 84 -0.18 -11.29 20.94
CA ASP A 84 -0.36 -11.61 19.52
C ASP A 84 -0.86 -10.38 18.73
N PRO A 85 -0.09 -9.87 17.74
CA PRO A 85 -0.43 -8.63 17.04
C PRO A 85 -1.50 -8.80 15.96
N VAL A 86 -1.90 -10.02 15.59
CA VAL A 86 -2.76 -10.28 14.42
C VAL A 86 -4.00 -11.11 14.74
N CYS A 87 -4.07 -11.76 15.89
CA CYS A 87 -5.19 -12.63 16.26
C CYS A 87 -6.56 -11.91 16.44
N PHE A 88 -6.53 -10.61 16.74
CA PHE A 88 -7.70 -9.81 17.10
C PHE A 88 -7.53 -8.35 16.66
N GLU A 89 -8.49 -7.85 15.87
CA GLU A 89 -8.49 -6.54 15.26
C GLU A 89 -7.16 -6.26 14.51
N ASN A 90 -6.62 -5.04 14.65
CA ASN A 90 -5.37 -4.61 14.05
C ASN A 90 -5.28 -4.90 12.54
N ILE A 91 -6.42 -4.83 11.84
CA ILE A 91 -6.52 -5.30 10.45
C ILE A 91 -5.59 -4.56 9.51
N MET A 92 -5.26 -3.31 9.86
CA MET A 92 -4.39 -2.50 9.03
C MET A 92 -2.98 -3.09 8.98
N TYR A 93 -2.44 -3.52 10.12
CA TYR A 93 -1.15 -4.18 10.17
C TYR A 93 -1.22 -5.60 9.57
N SER A 94 -2.18 -6.41 10.02
CA SER A 94 -2.27 -7.82 9.61
C SER A 94 -2.61 -7.95 8.11
N GLY A 95 -3.47 -7.09 7.59
CA GLY A 95 -3.82 -7.00 6.17
C GLY A 95 -2.65 -6.55 5.30
N HIS A 96 -1.90 -5.52 5.72
CA HIS A 96 -0.69 -5.11 5.00
C HIS A 96 0.36 -6.22 4.96
N LEU A 97 0.60 -6.89 6.09
CA LEU A 97 1.53 -8.01 6.20
C LEU A 97 1.10 -9.18 5.30
N LEU A 98 -0.18 -9.57 5.33
CA LEU A 98 -0.68 -10.63 4.47
C LEU A 98 -0.48 -10.29 2.99
N GLN A 99 -0.81 -9.06 2.59
CA GLN A 99 -0.63 -8.61 1.21
C GLN A 99 0.84 -8.67 0.77
N LEU A 100 1.78 -8.26 1.62
CA LEU A 100 3.21 -8.35 1.31
C LEU A 100 3.67 -9.80 1.16
N LEU A 101 3.29 -10.67 2.10
CA LEU A 101 3.63 -12.10 2.07
C LEU A 101 3.11 -12.78 0.80
N THR A 102 1.86 -12.54 0.44
CA THR A 102 1.27 -13.19 -0.74
C THR A 102 1.78 -12.60 -2.06
N LEU A 103 2.15 -11.32 -2.09
CA LEU A 103 2.88 -10.72 -3.21
C LEU A 103 4.26 -11.36 -3.38
N TYR A 104 4.99 -11.56 -2.27
CA TYR A 104 6.30 -12.21 -2.32
C TYR A 104 6.16 -13.61 -2.90
N GLU A 105 5.32 -14.45 -2.30
CA GLU A 105 5.08 -15.82 -2.75
C GLU A 105 4.59 -15.90 -4.21
N SER A 106 3.72 -14.97 -4.63
CA SER A 106 3.23 -14.93 -6.02
C SER A 106 4.33 -14.60 -7.02
N ILE A 107 5.28 -13.75 -6.66
CA ILE A 107 6.33 -13.27 -7.58
C ILE A 107 7.54 -14.19 -7.57
N SER A 108 7.97 -14.65 -6.39
CA SER A 108 9.17 -15.47 -6.22
C SER A 108 8.91 -16.96 -6.42
N GLY A 109 7.70 -17.44 -6.11
CA GLY A 109 7.45 -18.88 -5.93
C GLY A 109 8.12 -19.46 -4.67
N ASP A 110 8.71 -18.60 -3.83
CA ASP A 110 9.30 -18.98 -2.55
C ASP A 110 8.22 -18.97 -1.46
N PHE A 111 7.94 -20.16 -0.94
CA PHE A 111 6.92 -20.41 0.09
C PHE A 111 7.50 -20.54 1.50
N THR A 112 8.73 -20.09 1.75
CA THR A 112 9.40 -20.21 3.06
C THR A 112 8.55 -19.66 4.21
N TYR A 113 7.89 -18.51 4.03
CA TYR A 113 7.00 -17.93 5.04
C TYR A 113 5.73 -18.75 5.32
N ASP A 114 5.38 -19.70 4.46
CA ASP A 114 4.25 -20.60 4.69
C ASP A 114 4.69 -21.99 5.18
N ILE A 115 5.84 -22.47 4.69
CA ILE A 115 6.40 -23.78 5.03
C ILE A 115 7.07 -23.73 6.41
N ASP A 116 8.04 -22.84 6.58
CA ASP A 116 8.80 -22.68 7.82
C ASP A 116 8.10 -21.71 8.77
N GLY A 117 7.41 -20.72 8.20
CA GLY A 117 6.74 -19.68 8.95
C GLY A 117 7.68 -18.57 9.42
N PHE A 118 7.15 -17.74 10.32
CA PHE A 118 7.84 -16.62 10.93
C PHE A 118 7.36 -16.44 12.37
N TYR A 119 8.07 -15.60 13.12
CA TYR A 119 7.76 -15.34 14.53
C TYR A 119 7.50 -13.87 14.78
N PHE A 120 6.41 -13.58 15.51
CA PHE A 120 6.32 -12.35 16.28
C PHE A 120 7.04 -12.57 17.61
N ILE A 121 8.05 -11.75 17.87
CA ILE A 121 8.83 -11.79 19.10
C ILE A 121 8.45 -10.58 19.94
N TRP A 122 7.74 -10.80 21.05
CA TRP A 122 7.49 -9.79 22.08
C TRP A 122 8.62 -9.82 23.10
N ASP A 123 9.43 -8.77 23.15
CA ASP A 123 10.59 -8.64 24.04
C ASP A 123 10.67 -7.24 24.70
N LYS A 124 9.52 -6.67 25.06
CA LYS A 124 9.40 -5.30 25.57
C LYS A 124 9.39 -5.21 27.11
N ASP A 125 10.12 -4.22 27.64
CA ASP A 125 9.98 -3.64 28.99
C ASP A 125 9.71 -4.60 30.15
N GLY A 126 10.57 -5.61 30.35
CA GLY A 126 10.51 -6.49 31.53
C GLY A 126 9.44 -7.59 31.46
N ASP A 127 8.68 -7.68 30.37
CA ASP A 127 7.80 -8.81 30.10
C ASP A 127 8.63 -10.05 29.68
N PRO A 128 8.15 -11.28 29.97
CA PRO A 128 8.77 -12.49 29.44
C PRO A 128 8.79 -12.51 27.92
N ILE A 129 9.92 -12.89 27.33
CA ILE A 129 10.05 -13.04 25.88
C ILE A 129 9.01 -14.06 25.40
N THR A 130 8.08 -13.61 24.56
CA THR A 130 7.04 -14.44 23.97
C THR A 130 7.28 -14.56 22.48
N LYS A 131 7.31 -15.81 21.97
CA LYS A 131 7.46 -16.10 20.54
C LYS A 131 6.16 -16.70 20.01
N ILE A 132 5.57 -16.06 19.01
CA ILE A 132 4.30 -16.48 18.44
C ILE A 132 4.53 -16.86 16.98
N HIS A 133 4.43 -18.14 16.69
CA HIS A 133 4.67 -18.68 15.36
C HIS A 133 3.45 -18.51 14.45
N TYR A 134 3.70 -18.04 13.23
CA TYR A 134 2.73 -17.91 12.16
C TYR A 134 3.29 -18.46 10.86
N THR A 135 2.38 -18.89 9.99
CA THR A 135 2.63 -19.11 8.56
C THR A 135 1.73 -18.15 7.78
N THR A 136 2.02 -17.91 6.49
CA THR A 136 1.11 -17.17 5.61
C THR A 136 -0.32 -17.73 5.68
N THR A 137 -0.47 -19.05 5.64
CA THR A 137 -1.74 -19.76 5.78
C THR A 137 -2.42 -19.47 7.11
N LYS A 138 -1.69 -19.51 8.23
CA LYS A 138 -2.26 -19.22 9.55
C LYS A 138 -2.74 -17.77 9.65
N LEU A 139 -1.98 -16.83 9.08
CA LEU A 139 -2.36 -15.41 9.04
C LEU A 139 -3.62 -15.21 8.19
N ALA A 140 -3.67 -15.79 6.99
CA ALA A 140 -4.85 -15.73 6.12
C ALA A 140 -6.10 -16.29 6.81
N ASN A 141 -5.98 -17.44 7.48
CA ASN A 141 -7.07 -18.03 8.26
C ASN A 141 -7.56 -17.11 9.38
N VAL A 142 -6.65 -16.51 10.13
CA VAL A 142 -6.99 -15.59 11.24
C VAL A 142 -7.71 -14.35 10.72
N ILE A 143 -7.25 -13.77 9.61
CA ILE A 143 -7.90 -12.61 8.98
C ILE A 143 -9.29 -12.99 8.45
N TYR A 144 -9.39 -14.09 7.69
CA TYR A 144 -10.66 -14.57 7.16
C TYR A 144 -11.66 -14.85 8.29
N ARG A 145 -11.23 -15.54 9.36
CA ARG A 145 -12.09 -15.83 10.51
C ARG A 145 -12.68 -14.55 11.11
N GLN A 146 -11.84 -13.55 11.36
CA GLN A 146 -12.30 -12.26 11.89
C GLN A 146 -13.29 -11.58 10.96
N MET A 147 -13.01 -11.52 9.65
CA MET A 147 -13.96 -10.97 8.67
C MET A 147 -15.27 -11.77 8.63
N ASN A 148 -15.21 -13.09 8.73
CA ASN A 148 -16.40 -13.94 8.66
C ASN A 148 -17.30 -13.77 9.90
N GLU A 149 -16.71 -13.60 11.08
CA GLU A 149 -17.40 -13.37 12.35
C GLU A 149 -18.08 -11.98 12.41
N GLU A 150 -17.58 -10.99 11.67
CA GLU A 150 -18.14 -9.63 11.64
C GLU A 150 -19.35 -9.52 10.70
N SER A 151 -20.42 -8.84 11.13
CA SER A 151 -21.63 -8.66 10.30
C SER A 151 -21.37 -7.86 9.02
N SER A 152 -20.46 -6.88 9.08
CA SER A 152 -20.03 -6.09 7.92
C SER A 152 -18.96 -6.77 7.07
N ALA A 153 -18.32 -7.83 7.58
CA ALA A 153 -17.03 -8.33 7.13
C ALA A 153 -15.84 -7.36 7.22
N GLY A 154 -16.02 -6.18 7.81
CA GLY A 154 -14.95 -5.24 8.09
C GLY A 154 -14.37 -5.48 9.48
N VAL A 155 -13.05 -5.68 9.56
CA VAL A 155 -12.33 -5.84 10.84
C VAL A 155 -11.81 -4.48 11.31
N ALA A 156 -11.75 -4.25 12.62
CA ALA A 156 -11.33 -2.96 13.15
C ALA A 156 -9.80 -2.78 13.06
N CYS A 157 -9.34 -1.55 12.80
CA CYS A 157 -7.92 -1.19 12.78
C CYS A 157 -7.47 -0.85 14.20
N GLU A 158 -8.18 0.09 14.84
CA GLU A 158 -8.15 0.38 16.27
C GLU A 158 -9.44 -0.16 16.93
N PRO A 159 -9.48 -0.31 18.27
CA PRO A 159 -10.63 -0.89 18.97
C PRO A 159 -11.99 -0.31 18.56
N GLY A 160 -12.80 -1.14 17.90
CA GLY A 160 -14.15 -0.78 17.45
C GLY A 160 -14.24 0.14 16.22
N TRP A 161 -13.13 0.51 15.58
CA TRP A 161 -13.08 1.44 14.45
C TRP A 161 -12.71 0.73 13.14
N VAL A 162 -13.66 0.66 12.21
CA VAL A 162 -13.49 0.02 10.89
C VAL A 162 -13.35 1.08 9.83
N TYR A 163 -12.21 1.09 9.14
CA TYR A 163 -11.91 2.06 8.09
C TYR A 163 -11.94 1.41 6.71
N THR A 164 -12.52 2.10 5.74
CA THR A 164 -12.57 1.64 4.34
C THR A 164 -11.18 1.44 3.76
N ILE A 165 -10.26 2.38 4.01
CA ILE A 165 -8.85 2.28 3.57
C ILE A 165 -8.18 1.00 4.10
N CYS A 166 -8.45 0.60 5.35
CA CYS A 166 -7.80 -0.56 5.91
C CYS A 166 -8.27 -1.87 5.29
N GLN A 167 -9.54 -1.97 4.88
CA GLN A 167 -10.11 -3.25 4.40
C GLN A 167 -9.57 -3.66 3.02
N ASN A 168 -9.00 -2.75 2.24
CA ASN A 168 -8.43 -3.07 0.94
C ASN A 168 -7.34 -4.15 1.02
N HIS A 169 -6.40 -3.93 1.93
CA HIS A 169 -5.17 -4.72 2.05
C HIS A 169 -5.42 -6.19 2.40
N PRO A 170 -6.24 -6.55 3.40
CA PRO A 170 -6.56 -7.95 3.65
C PRO A 170 -7.35 -8.60 2.51
N HIS A 171 -8.24 -7.90 1.81
CA HIS A 171 -8.96 -8.48 0.66
C HIS A 171 -8.01 -8.81 -0.50
N LEU A 172 -7.06 -7.90 -0.81
CA LEU A 172 -5.99 -8.17 -1.77
C LEU A 172 -5.13 -9.35 -1.36
N GLY A 173 -4.76 -9.40 -0.07
CA GLY A 173 -3.98 -10.49 0.52
C GLY A 173 -4.68 -11.84 0.40
N LEU A 174 -5.96 -11.94 0.79
CA LEU A 174 -6.75 -13.17 0.72
C LEU A 174 -7.00 -13.63 -0.72
N GLN A 175 -7.26 -12.69 -1.64
CA GLN A 175 -7.40 -12.98 -3.06
C GLN A 175 -6.13 -13.61 -3.63
N LEU A 176 -4.99 -12.98 -3.41
CA LEU A 176 -3.73 -13.51 -3.90
C LEU A 176 -3.35 -14.82 -3.20
N TYR A 177 -3.69 -14.97 -1.91
CA TYR A 177 -3.53 -16.23 -1.19
C TYR A 177 -4.29 -17.39 -1.84
N ASP A 178 -5.60 -17.22 -2.10
CA ASP A 178 -6.42 -18.26 -2.75
C ASP A 178 -5.78 -18.67 -4.08
N ILE A 179 -5.43 -17.68 -4.92
CA ILE A 179 -4.79 -17.91 -6.21
C ILE A 179 -3.51 -18.71 -6.02
N VAL A 180 -2.55 -18.21 -5.23
CA VAL A 180 -1.24 -18.83 -5.08
C VAL A 180 -1.35 -20.25 -4.49
N ARG A 181 -2.37 -20.53 -3.69
CA ARG A 181 -2.68 -21.86 -3.17
C ARG A 181 -3.52 -22.75 -4.10
N ASN A 182 -3.74 -22.33 -5.34
CA ASN A 182 -4.52 -23.03 -6.36
C ASN A 182 -6.01 -23.19 -5.97
N ASP A 183 -6.59 -22.16 -5.38
CA ASP A 183 -8.02 -22.07 -5.03
C ASP A 183 -8.48 -23.25 -4.15
N LYS A 184 -7.56 -23.79 -3.35
CA LYS A 184 -7.85 -24.80 -2.31
C LYS A 184 -8.71 -24.22 -1.19
N THR A 185 -8.69 -22.90 -1.04
CA THR A 185 -9.54 -22.11 -0.17
C THR A 185 -10.36 -21.15 -1.02
N ASN A 186 -11.27 -20.44 -0.36
CA ASN A 186 -12.19 -19.51 -0.99
C ASN A 186 -12.41 -18.30 -0.08
N PHE A 187 -11.32 -17.83 0.54
CA PHE A 187 -11.37 -16.74 1.51
C PHE A 187 -11.72 -15.42 0.84
N SER A 188 -11.29 -15.22 -0.40
CA SER A 188 -11.55 -14.03 -1.22
C SER A 188 -13.03 -13.72 -1.41
N GLN A 189 -13.94 -14.71 -1.36
CA GLN A 189 -15.38 -14.47 -1.45
C GLN A 189 -15.94 -13.58 -0.33
N ILE A 190 -15.25 -13.47 0.81
CA ILE A 190 -15.66 -12.57 1.90
C ILE A 190 -15.70 -11.10 1.46
N ALA A 191 -15.00 -10.75 0.38
CA ALA A 191 -15.01 -9.43 -0.23
C ALA A 191 -16.42 -8.99 -0.68
N SER A 192 -17.29 -9.93 -1.08
CA SER A 192 -18.67 -9.62 -1.47
C SER A 192 -19.48 -9.02 -0.32
N LYS A 193 -19.34 -9.58 0.88
CA LYS A 193 -20.03 -9.11 2.10
C LYS A 193 -19.58 -7.69 2.48
N TRP A 194 -18.28 -7.41 2.42
CA TRP A 194 -17.76 -6.07 2.67
C TRP A 194 -18.18 -5.07 1.58
N LYS A 195 -18.15 -5.48 0.31
CA LYS A 195 -18.62 -4.68 -0.83
C LYS A 195 -20.08 -4.26 -0.68
N ASP A 196 -20.95 -5.20 -0.31
CA ASP A 196 -22.38 -4.93 -0.11
C ASP A 196 -22.59 -3.96 1.07
N PHE A 197 -21.87 -4.18 2.17
CA PHE A 197 -21.91 -3.29 3.34
C PHE A 197 -21.45 -1.88 3.00
N LEU A 198 -20.33 -1.74 2.27
CA LEU A 198 -19.77 -0.46 1.86
C LEU A 198 -20.71 0.27 0.89
N THR A 199 -21.22 -0.42 -0.13
CA THR A 199 -22.06 0.19 -1.17
C THR A 199 -23.37 0.69 -0.58
N LYS A 200 -23.96 -0.10 0.33
CA LYS A 200 -25.16 0.30 1.05
C LYS A 200 -24.86 1.47 1.98
N TYR A 201 -24.00 1.26 2.97
CA TYR A 201 -23.95 2.20 4.08
C TYR A 201 -22.95 3.32 3.92
N ALA A 202 -21.82 3.13 3.23
CA ALA A 202 -20.78 4.17 3.16
C ALA A 202 -21.08 5.24 2.11
N LEU A 203 -21.99 4.97 1.16
CA LEU A 203 -22.36 5.89 0.08
C LEU A 203 -23.72 6.57 0.30
N GLU A 204 -24.58 6.01 1.16
CA GLU A 204 -25.86 6.60 1.54
C GLU A 204 -25.69 7.94 2.29
N ASP A 205 -26.61 8.88 2.05
CA ASP A 205 -26.78 10.14 2.80
C ASP A 205 -25.52 11.02 2.92
N ILE A 206 -24.60 10.99 1.94
CA ILE A 206 -23.54 12.00 1.85
C ILE A 206 -24.21 13.35 1.60
N PRO A 207 -24.19 14.30 2.55
CA PRO A 207 -24.97 15.53 2.43
C PRO A 207 -24.58 16.31 1.17
N VAL A 208 -25.56 16.98 0.55
CA VAL A 208 -25.39 17.72 -0.72
C VAL A 208 -24.23 18.73 -0.70
N PHE A 209 -23.87 19.25 0.47
CA PHE A 209 -22.74 20.18 0.66
C PHE A 209 -21.37 19.50 0.82
N LYS A 210 -21.29 18.17 0.72
CA LYS A 210 -20.07 17.35 0.80
C LYS A 210 -19.81 16.51 -0.46
N LYS A 211 -20.34 16.93 -1.61
CA LYS A 211 -20.17 16.27 -2.93
C LYS A 211 -18.72 16.14 -3.42
N ASP A 212 -17.77 16.80 -2.75
CA ASP A 212 -16.33 16.70 -3.03
C ASP A 212 -15.68 15.44 -2.42
N ARG A 213 -16.46 14.52 -1.83
CA ARG A 213 -16.01 13.31 -1.11
C ARG A 213 -16.84 12.11 -1.57
N TYR A 214 -16.22 10.94 -1.70
CA TYR A 214 -16.87 9.75 -2.25
C TYR A 214 -17.37 8.77 -1.19
N PHE A 215 -16.62 8.57 -0.10
CA PHE A 215 -17.03 7.63 0.96
C PHE A 215 -17.40 8.35 2.27
N LYS A 216 -18.20 7.70 3.11
CA LYS A 216 -18.01 7.78 4.57
C LYS A 216 -16.86 6.84 4.92
N MET A 217 -15.82 7.36 5.57
CA MET A 217 -14.54 6.63 5.71
C MET A 217 -14.48 5.67 6.90
N LEU A 218 -15.30 5.92 7.92
CA LEU A 218 -15.16 5.30 9.23
C LEU A 218 -16.50 4.79 9.75
N TYR A 219 -16.53 3.53 10.15
CA TYR A 219 -17.64 2.87 10.82
C TYR A 219 -17.25 2.51 12.26
N GLN A 220 -18.07 2.94 13.23
CA GLN A 220 -17.89 2.61 14.64
C GLN A 220 -18.81 1.42 14.98
N LYS A 221 -18.21 0.31 15.42
CA LYS A 221 -18.91 -0.97 15.60
C LYS A 221 -19.91 -0.99 16.75
N ALA A 222 -19.58 -0.40 17.90
CA ALA A 222 -20.41 -0.42 19.10
C ALA A 222 -21.69 0.45 18.98
N THR A 223 -21.63 1.54 18.22
CA THR A 223 -22.76 2.46 17.98
C THR A 223 -23.43 2.22 16.63
N HIS A 224 -22.81 1.41 15.77
CA HIS A 224 -23.22 1.17 14.39
C HIS A 224 -23.32 2.44 13.54
N ILE A 225 -22.50 3.46 13.83
CA ILE A 225 -22.51 4.75 13.14
C ILE A 225 -21.42 4.80 12.08
N TRP A 226 -21.81 5.17 10.86
CA TRP A 226 -20.89 5.68 9.86
C TRP A 226 -20.64 7.16 10.08
N VAL A 227 -19.38 7.54 10.23
CA VAL A 227 -19.00 8.93 10.52
C VAL A 227 -18.77 9.69 9.21
N PRO A 228 -19.62 10.67 8.85
CA PRO A 228 -19.56 11.35 7.57
C PRO A 228 -18.54 12.50 7.51
N PHE A 229 -17.74 12.70 8.58
CA PHE A 229 -16.83 13.85 8.70
C PHE A 229 -15.36 13.50 8.41
N PHE A 230 -14.98 12.22 8.39
CA PHE A 230 -13.58 11.77 8.25
C PHE A 230 -13.08 11.56 6.82
N ALA A 231 -13.93 11.66 5.80
CA ALA A 231 -13.49 11.42 4.42
C ALA A 231 -12.77 12.65 3.85
N ALA A 232 -11.45 12.71 3.96
CA ALA A 232 -10.65 13.65 3.18
C ALA A 232 -10.41 13.09 1.78
N THR A 233 -10.18 13.93 0.79
CA THR A 233 -9.97 13.48 -0.59
C THR A 233 -8.74 12.56 -0.72
N GLY A 234 -7.73 12.71 0.14
CA GLY A 234 -6.63 11.74 0.25
C GLY A 234 -7.04 10.35 0.77
N ASN A 235 -8.04 10.27 1.67
CA ASN A 235 -8.57 8.99 2.15
C ASN A 235 -9.37 8.28 1.05
N ASP A 236 -10.17 9.05 0.30
CA ASP A 236 -10.86 8.53 -0.89
C ASP A 236 -9.83 8.03 -1.92
N ALA A 237 -8.78 8.82 -2.19
CA ALA A 237 -7.72 8.44 -3.11
C ALA A 237 -7.01 7.15 -2.69
N TRP A 238 -6.63 7.00 -1.41
CA TRP A 238 -6.02 5.76 -0.93
C TRP A 238 -6.98 4.58 -1.04
N ALA A 239 -8.25 4.75 -0.65
CA ALA A 239 -9.25 3.70 -0.77
C ALA A 239 -9.38 3.24 -2.22
N LEU A 240 -9.62 4.17 -3.14
CA LEU A 240 -9.82 3.90 -4.56
C LEU A 240 -8.58 3.31 -5.24
N ALA A 241 -7.37 3.68 -4.80
CA ALA A 241 -6.11 3.22 -5.39
C ALA A 241 -5.98 1.68 -5.36
N TRP A 242 -6.58 1.02 -4.36
CA TRP A 242 -6.41 -0.41 -4.10
C TRP A 242 -7.69 -1.25 -4.26
N MET A 243 -8.82 -0.65 -4.65
CA MET A 243 -10.11 -1.35 -4.75
C MET A 243 -10.28 -2.19 -6.02
N SER A 244 -9.64 -1.83 -7.14
CA SER A 244 -9.93 -2.40 -8.46
C SER A 244 -9.77 -3.91 -8.56
N SER A 245 -8.86 -4.47 -7.77
CA SER A 245 -8.49 -5.87 -7.88
C SER A 245 -9.46 -6.80 -7.16
N TRP A 246 -10.17 -6.32 -6.12
CA TRP A 246 -11.10 -7.14 -5.33
C TRP A 246 -12.56 -6.67 -5.43
N PHE A 247 -12.82 -5.37 -5.58
CA PHE A 247 -14.18 -4.81 -5.57
C PHE A 247 -14.91 -5.00 -6.90
N ASP A 248 -14.17 -4.97 -8.00
CA ASP A 248 -14.71 -4.99 -9.35
C ASP A 248 -13.84 -5.87 -10.26
N GLN A 249 -13.73 -7.15 -9.91
CA GLN A 249 -12.90 -8.12 -10.64
C GLN A 249 -13.30 -8.26 -12.12
N ASN A 250 -14.59 -8.11 -12.44
CA ASN A 250 -15.13 -8.36 -13.78
C ASN A 250 -15.33 -7.08 -14.63
N ASP A 251 -14.84 -5.92 -14.18
CA ASP A 251 -15.03 -4.65 -14.88
C ASP A 251 -16.50 -4.30 -15.16
N THR A 252 -17.36 -4.65 -14.21
CA THR A 252 -18.81 -4.50 -14.34
C THR A 252 -19.31 -3.19 -13.78
N SER A 253 -18.47 -2.44 -13.06
CA SER A 253 -18.86 -1.21 -12.39
C SER A 253 -17.93 -0.04 -12.73
N ASN A 254 -18.51 1.16 -12.79
CA ASN A 254 -17.76 2.41 -12.90
C ASN A 254 -17.33 2.95 -11.53
N PHE A 255 -17.44 2.16 -10.47
CA PHE A 255 -17.31 2.58 -9.08
C PHE A 255 -16.07 3.43 -8.81
N ILE A 256 -14.91 2.91 -9.22
CA ILE A 256 -13.63 3.58 -9.01
C ILE A 256 -13.55 4.87 -9.81
N CYS A 257 -14.09 4.85 -11.03
CA CYS A 257 -14.06 5.98 -11.94
C CYS A 257 -15.07 7.06 -11.60
N ASP A 258 -16.17 6.72 -10.93
CA ASP A 258 -17.09 7.69 -10.37
C ASP A 258 -16.47 8.41 -9.16
N GLY A 259 -15.75 7.67 -8.31
CA GLY A 259 -14.91 8.26 -7.26
C GLY A 259 -13.80 9.16 -7.83
N TRP A 260 -13.10 8.72 -8.87
CA TRP A 260 -12.10 9.53 -9.58
C TRP A 260 -12.69 10.83 -10.14
N LYS A 261 -13.86 10.79 -10.80
CA LYS A 261 -14.51 11.99 -11.35
C LYS A 261 -14.83 13.01 -10.26
N ILE A 262 -15.21 12.57 -9.07
CA ILE A 262 -15.43 13.46 -7.92
C ILE A 262 -14.11 14.12 -7.50
N MET A 263 -13.02 13.37 -7.44
CA MET A 263 -11.69 13.91 -7.14
C MET A 263 -11.18 14.86 -8.23
N TYR A 264 -11.36 14.52 -9.50
CA TYR A 264 -10.95 15.34 -10.65
C TYR A 264 -11.64 16.71 -10.63
N ASN A 265 -12.95 16.73 -10.37
CA ASN A 265 -13.76 17.96 -10.32
C ASN A 265 -13.76 18.66 -8.96
N ASN A 266 -12.93 18.19 -8.02
CA ASN A 266 -12.92 18.69 -6.66
C ASN A 266 -12.46 20.16 -6.58
N LYS A 267 -13.18 21.00 -5.85
CA LYS A 267 -12.83 22.42 -5.69
C LYS A 267 -11.54 22.68 -4.91
N TYR A 268 -10.97 21.67 -4.26
CA TYR A 268 -9.74 21.75 -3.47
C TYR A 268 -8.46 21.51 -4.26
N TRP A 269 -8.54 21.37 -5.59
CA TRP A 269 -7.34 21.51 -6.43
C TRP A 269 -6.72 22.91 -6.26
N LYS A 270 -5.42 22.96 -5.96
CA LYS A 270 -4.65 24.20 -5.82
C LYS A 270 -3.45 24.18 -6.77
N PRO A 271 -3.09 25.32 -7.37
CA PRO A 271 -1.81 25.43 -8.07
C PRO A 271 -0.65 25.41 -7.06
N SER A 272 0.54 25.09 -7.56
CA SER A 272 1.80 25.32 -6.86
C SER A 272 1.88 26.76 -6.34
N ALA A 273 2.26 26.93 -5.06
CA ALA A 273 2.38 28.25 -4.44
C ALA A 273 3.48 29.10 -5.12
N ASN A 274 4.48 28.45 -5.70
CA ASN A 274 5.54 29.11 -6.45
C ASN A 274 5.16 29.15 -7.94
N HIS A 275 4.77 30.32 -8.44
CA HIS A 275 4.39 30.54 -9.83
C HIS A 275 5.50 30.22 -10.85
N SER A 276 6.77 30.18 -10.43
CA SER A 276 7.89 29.75 -11.29
C SER A 276 8.04 28.23 -11.41
N ARG A 277 7.31 27.45 -10.59
CA ARG A 277 7.32 25.99 -10.52
C ARG A 277 5.92 25.47 -10.83
N PRO A 278 5.59 25.19 -12.10
CA PRO A 278 4.24 24.78 -12.47
C PRO A 278 3.85 23.46 -11.82
N GLY A 279 2.55 23.27 -11.65
CA GLY A 279 1.97 22.05 -11.09
C GLY A 279 0.77 22.36 -10.19
N CYS A 280 0.06 21.32 -9.79
CA CYS A 280 -1.07 21.42 -8.89
C CYS A 280 -1.17 20.17 -8.02
N PHE A 281 -1.87 20.35 -6.90
CA PHE A 281 -2.10 19.32 -5.92
C PHE A 281 -3.54 19.34 -5.45
N LEU A 282 -3.99 18.21 -4.92
CA LEU A 282 -5.32 18.06 -4.38
C LEU A 282 -5.26 18.22 -2.86
N ASP A 283 -5.68 19.38 -2.38
CA ASP A 283 -5.75 19.63 -0.96
C ASP A 283 -6.80 18.71 -0.32
N SER A 284 -6.52 18.24 0.90
CA SER A 284 -7.37 17.30 1.64
C SER A 284 -8.71 17.93 2.08
N GLY A 285 -8.89 19.22 1.79
CA GLY A 285 -10.17 19.92 1.87
C GLY A 285 -10.55 20.36 3.28
N GLY A 286 -9.55 20.57 4.14
CA GLY A 286 -9.58 21.20 5.47
C GLY A 286 -10.77 20.83 6.36
N TYR A 287 -10.59 19.94 7.35
CA TYR A 287 -11.55 19.81 8.47
C TYR A 287 -10.96 19.24 9.77
N ILE A 288 -11.53 19.69 10.90
CA ILE A 288 -11.13 19.57 12.32
C ILE A 288 -10.74 18.14 12.76
N GLY A 289 -9.47 17.95 13.09
CA GLY A 289 -8.95 16.73 13.73
C GLY A 289 -7.58 16.32 13.18
N ASP A 290 -6.52 16.61 13.92
CA ASP A 290 -5.12 16.48 13.47
C ASP A 290 -4.65 15.02 13.27
N ARG A 291 -5.46 14.01 13.66
CA ARG A 291 -5.02 12.61 13.71
C ARG A 291 -5.22 11.80 12.43
N MET A 292 -6.03 12.27 11.48
CA MET A 292 -6.33 11.52 10.24
C MET A 292 -6.30 12.38 8.97
N GLN A 293 -5.71 13.57 9.03
CA GLN A 293 -5.43 14.34 7.83
C GLN A 293 -4.14 13.81 7.21
N PHE A 294 -4.24 13.38 5.95
CA PHE A 294 -3.05 13.33 5.13
C PHE A 294 -2.53 14.75 4.92
N ASN A 295 -1.23 14.93 5.15
CA ASN A 295 -0.54 16.08 4.63
C ASN A 295 -0.72 16.15 3.11
N LEU A 296 -0.58 17.36 2.59
CA LEU A 296 -0.87 17.68 1.21
C LEU A 296 -0.20 16.75 0.18
N TRP A 297 1.09 16.47 0.38
CA TRP A 297 1.88 15.61 -0.49
C TRP A 297 1.41 14.15 -0.46
N LEU A 298 1.15 13.59 0.72
CA LEU A 298 0.72 12.20 0.82
C LEU A 298 -0.68 12.01 0.25
N ALA A 299 -1.62 12.91 0.57
CA ALA A 299 -2.97 12.89 -0.01
C ALA A 299 -2.93 12.91 -1.54
N THR A 300 -2.12 13.81 -2.10
CA THR A 300 -1.98 14.00 -3.54
C THR A 300 -1.29 12.81 -4.21
N SER A 301 -0.36 12.13 -3.53
CA SER A 301 0.43 11.04 -4.12
C SER A 301 -0.40 9.82 -4.55
N PHE A 302 -1.59 9.62 -3.97
CA PHE A 302 -2.50 8.55 -4.36
C PHE A 302 -3.31 8.85 -5.63
N TYR A 303 -3.55 10.13 -5.93
CA TYR A 303 -4.40 10.52 -7.05
C TYR A 303 -3.93 9.94 -8.40
N PRO A 304 -2.64 9.98 -8.76
CA PRO A 304 -2.13 9.37 -9.97
C PRO A 304 -2.49 7.89 -10.15
N ILE A 305 -2.43 7.10 -9.08
CA ILE A 305 -2.77 5.66 -9.09
C ILE A 305 -4.25 5.49 -9.44
N VAL A 306 -5.13 6.32 -8.87
CA VAL A 306 -6.57 6.23 -9.12
C VAL A 306 -6.91 6.65 -10.53
N GLU A 307 -6.37 7.78 -11.01
CA GLU A 307 -6.63 8.25 -12.37
C GLU A 307 -6.18 7.25 -13.42
N LYS A 308 -4.98 6.67 -13.25
CA LYS A 308 -4.49 5.65 -14.17
C LYS A 308 -5.47 4.50 -14.28
N GLN A 309 -6.19 4.11 -13.23
CA GLN A 309 -7.19 3.04 -13.34
C GLN A 309 -8.43 3.38 -14.17
N CYS A 310 -8.62 4.64 -14.54
CA CYS A 310 -9.83 5.14 -15.19
C CYS A 310 -9.60 5.85 -16.52
N SER A 311 -8.41 6.37 -16.76
CA SER A 311 -8.02 7.01 -18.01
C SER A 311 -6.86 6.28 -18.68
N ILE A 312 -6.95 6.13 -20.00
CA ILE A 312 -5.87 5.58 -20.83
C ILE A 312 -4.82 6.68 -21.08
N GLU A 313 -5.27 7.91 -21.32
CA GLU A 313 -4.42 9.08 -21.55
C GLU A 313 -4.29 9.90 -20.26
N ALA A 314 -3.13 10.53 -20.07
CA ALA A 314 -2.92 11.41 -18.93
C ALA A 314 -3.78 12.67 -19.07
N THR A 315 -4.62 12.96 -18.06
CA THR A 315 -5.37 14.22 -18.06
C THR A 315 -4.49 15.40 -17.67
N GLU A 316 -5.04 16.61 -17.81
CA GLU A 316 -4.40 17.83 -17.32
C GLU A 316 -4.03 17.72 -15.84
N LYS A 317 -4.92 17.15 -15.00
CA LYS A 317 -4.69 17.01 -13.55
C LYS A 317 -3.55 16.06 -13.22
N LEU A 318 -3.43 14.94 -13.95
CA LEU A 318 -2.33 14.00 -13.76
C LEU A 318 -0.98 14.62 -14.11
N ASN A 319 -0.86 15.21 -15.30
CA ASN A 319 0.38 15.86 -15.73
C ASN A 319 0.77 16.98 -14.77
N CYS A 320 -0.21 17.77 -14.36
CA CYS A 320 -0.03 18.85 -13.39
C CYS A 320 0.38 18.35 -12.00
N THR A 321 -0.07 17.18 -11.57
CA THR A 321 0.34 16.53 -10.32
C THR A 321 1.79 16.06 -10.38
N TYR A 322 2.22 15.41 -11.47
CA TYR A 322 3.61 14.99 -11.65
C TYR A 322 4.55 16.19 -11.63
N LEU A 323 4.23 17.25 -12.40
CA LEU A 323 5.01 18.49 -12.39
C LEU A 323 5.11 19.11 -10.99
N TRP A 324 4.04 19.05 -10.19
CA TRP A 324 4.10 19.54 -8.82
C TRP A 324 5.08 18.74 -7.96
N PHE A 325 5.05 17.42 -8.05
CA PHE A 325 5.99 16.58 -7.31
C PHE A 325 7.44 16.81 -7.76
N ASP A 326 7.69 16.80 -9.07
CA ASP A 326 9.04 16.97 -9.63
C ASP A 326 9.63 18.34 -9.25
N ASN A 327 8.84 19.41 -9.37
CA ASN A 327 9.35 20.76 -9.10
C ASN A 327 9.51 21.08 -7.60
N ASN A 328 8.76 20.43 -6.71
CA ASN A 328 8.74 20.79 -5.29
C ASN A 328 9.49 19.80 -4.40
N PHE A 329 9.59 18.53 -4.81
CA PHE A 329 10.15 17.46 -3.98
C PHE A 329 11.15 16.58 -4.74
N GLY A 330 11.24 16.70 -6.07
CA GLY A 330 12.17 15.92 -6.88
C GLY A 330 13.62 16.14 -6.45
N THR A 331 14.28 15.05 -6.05
CA THR A 331 15.65 15.05 -5.54
C THR A 331 16.45 13.97 -6.23
N LEU A 332 17.56 14.37 -6.86
CA LEU A 332 18.57 13.46 -7.38
C LEU A 332 19.47 12.99 -6.25
N LEU A 333 19.85 11.72 -6.29
CA LEU A 333 20.64 11.07 -5.27
C LEU A 333 21.79 10.30 -5.92
N ASP A 334 22.98 10.58 -5.42
CA ASP A 334 24.22 9.86 -5.67
C ASP A 334 24.38 8.86 -4.50
N THR A 335 24.14 7.58 -4.76
CA THR A 335 24.02 6.57 -3.69
C THR A 335 25.37 6.01 -3.26
N ASP A 336 26.38 6.07 -4.12
CA ASP A 336 27.74 5.59 -3.84
C ASP A 336 28.79 6.71 -3.73
N ASN A 337 28.39 7.97 -3.91
CA ASN A 337 29.23 9.18 -3.92
C ASN A 337 30.30 9.17 -5.01
N ASP A 338 30.02 8.57 -6.17
CA ASP A 338 30.93 8.55 -7.32
C ASP A 338 30.86 9.83 -8.18
N GLY A 339 29.94 10.75 -7.85
CA GLY A 339 29.72 12.02 -8.55
C GLY A 339 28.65 11.94 -9.64
N TYR A 340 28.01 10.79 -9.83
CA TYR A 340 26.87 10.60 -10.72
C TYR A 340 25.58 10.48 -9.91
N PHE A 341 24.47 10.99 -10.45
CA PHE A 341 23.16 10.80 -9.84
C PHE A 341 22.45 9.63 -10.54
N GLU A 342 22.36 8.51 -9.84
CA GLU A 342 21.78 7.25 -10.32
C GLU A 342 20.43 6.92 -9.65
N SER A 343 19.99 7.74 -8.69
CA SER A 343 18.71 7.60 -8.02
C SER A 343 17.90 8.90 -8.02
N TYR A 344 16.58 8.77 -7.97
CA TYR A 344 15.64 9.88 -7.88
C TYR A 344 14.53 9.54 -6.88
N TYR A 345 14.19 10.48 -6.01
CA TYR A 345 13.11 10.33 -5.04
C TYR A 345 12.41 11.66 -4.77
N TYR A 346 11.27 11.59 -4.09
CA TYR A 346 10.51 12.77 -3.69
C TYR A 346 10.76 13.07 -2.21
N GLU A 347 11.65 14.03 -1.95
CA GLU A 347 12.02 14.47 -0.62
C GLU A 347 10.98 15.43 -0.04
N THR A 348 10.14 14.91 0.86
CA THR A 348 9.18 15.73 1.59
C THR A 348 9.75 16.34 2.88
N ASN A 349 11.01 16.04 3.21
CA ASN A 349 11.66 16.33 4.50
C ASN A 349 10.95 15.71 5.74
N THR A 350 9.99 14.81 5.50
CA THR A 350 9.25 14.08 6.54
C THR A 350 9.52 12.58 6.45
N GLU A 351 8.93 11.80 7.35
CA GLU A 351 8.94 10.34 7.21
C GLU A 351 8.12 9.79 6.05
N PHE A 352 7.32 10.63 5.40
CA PHE A 352 6.45 10.25 4.30
C PHE A 352 7.17 10.15 2.94
N SER A 353 8.45 10.55 2.83
CA SER A 353 9.16 10.60 1.55
C SER A 353 9.15 9.27 0.81
N ASN A 354 9.36 8.15 1.52
CA ASN A 354 9.33 6.81 0.91
C ASN A 354 7.92 6.41 0.49
N TRP A 355 6.91 6.80 1.26
CA TRP A 355 5.51 6.52 0.93
C TRP A 355 5.06 7.31 -0.31
N VAL A 356 5.33 8.61 -0.33
CA VAL A 356 5.06 9.49 -1.48
C VAL A 356 5.79 8.99 -2.72
N THR A 357 7.09 8.69 -2.60
CA THR A 357 7.90 8.18 -3.70
C THR A 357 7.34 6.87 -4.25
N SER A 358 6.96 5.95 -3.37
CA SER A 358 6.37 4.68 -3.77
C SER A 358 5.05 4.87 -4.53
N ASN A 359 4.16 5.73 -4.04
CA ASN A 359 2.86 5.96 -4.68
C ASN A 359 2.99 6.60 -6.07
N VAL A 360 3.83 7.62 -6.20
CA VAL A 360 4.08 8.28 -7.49
C VAL A 360 4.76 7.31 -8.45
N LEU A 361 5.78 6.57 -8.00
CA LEU A 361 6.46 5.56 -8.81
C LEU A 361 5.50 4.46 -9.28
N LEU A 362 4.63 3.95 -8.42
CA LEU A 362 3.63 2.96 -8.80
C LEU A 362 2.74 3.47 -9.94
N SER A 363 2.31 4.72 -9.89
CA SER A 363 1.49 5.32 -10.95
C SER A 363 2.23 5.51 -12.28
N LEU A 364 3.55 5.72 -12.24
CA LEU A 364 4.40 5.79 -13.44
C LEU A 364 4.61 4.40 -14.06
N ILE A 365 4.72 3.36 -13.23
CA ILE A 365 4.80 1.97 -13.68
C ILE A 365 3.48 1.53 -14.34
N MET A 366 2.34 2.08 -13.90
CA MET A 366 1.02 1.80 -14.46
C MET A 366 0.83 2.42 -15.87
N GLY A 367 0.62 1.56 -16.87
CA GLY A 367 0.15 1.99 -18.20
C GLY A 367 1.18 2.12 -19.31
N GLU A 368 2.39 1.61 -19.11
CA GLU A 368 3.35 1.46 -20.20
C GLU A 368 3.30 0.03 -20.79
N ASN A 369 3.52 -0.10 -22.11
CA ASN A 369 3.59 -1.36 -22.88
C ASN A 369 2.26 -2.10 -23.17
N GLY A 370 1.16 -1.39 -23.47
CA GLY A 370 0.01 -2.00 -24.15
C GLY A 370 -1.00 -2.76 -23.27
N TYR A 371 -0.80 -2.80 -21.95
CA TYR A 371 -1.87 -3.16 -21.01
C TYR A 371 -2.75 -1.94 -20.73
N SER A 372 -4.07 -2.12 -20.63
CA SER A 372 -4.89 -1.07 -20.05
C SER A 372 -4.44 -0.85 -18.61
N THR A 373 -4.19 0.41 -18.26
CA THR A 373 -3.77 0.87 -16.93
C THR A 373 -4.62 0.28 -15.79
N ARG A 374 -5.92 0.07 -16.04
CA ARG A 374 -6.87 -0.58 -15.12
C ARG A 374 -6.58 -2.05 -14.88
N GLN A 375 -6.11 -2.79 -15.88
CA GLN A 375 -5.79 -4.21 -15.75
C GLN A 375 -4.47 -4.46 -15.04
N TYR A 376 -3.56 -3.47 -15.01
CA TYR A 376 -2.22 -3.67 -14.46
C TYR A 376 -2.22 -4.12 -12.99
N LEU A 377 -2.87 -3.35 -12.10
CA LEU A 377 -2.99 -3.73 -10.68
C LEU A 377 -3.79 -5.03 -10.53
N ARG A 378 -4.90 -5.19 -11.27
CA ARG A 378 -5.68 -6.42 -11.26
C ARG A 378 -4.82 -7.64 -11.58
N ASN A 379 -3.96 -7.56 -12.58
CA ASN A 379 -3.11 -8.66 -12.98
C ASN A 379 -2.08 -9.03 -11.91
N ILE A 380 -1.54 -8.06 -11.17
CA ILE A 380 -0.63 -8.32 -10.04
C ILE A 380 -1.33 -9.18 -8.97
N TYR A 381 -2.60 -8.90 -8.66
CA TYR A 381 -3.35 -9.62 -7.63
C TYR A 381 -4.18 -10.80 -8.15
N ASN A 382 -4.19 -11.06 -9.46
CA ASN A 382 -4.95 -12.14 -10.10
C ASN A 382 -4.07 -13.20 -10.79
N THR A 383 -2.76 -13.18 -10.59
CA THR A 383 -1.85 -14.11 -11.28
C THR A 383 -0.84 -14.73 -10.32
N LYS A 384 -0.45 -15.98 -10.60
CA LYS A 384 0.75 -16.63 -10.04
C LYS A 384 1.92 -16.23 -10.90
N PHE A 385 2.56 -15.11 -10.57
CA PHE A 385 3.54 -14.52 -11.47
C PHE A 385 4.75 -15.42 -11.69
N TYR A 386 5.25 -16.10 -10.64
CA TYR A 386 6.38 -17.02 -10.73
C TYR A 386 6.17 -18.14 -11.77
N GLN A 387 4.94 -18.61 -11.95
CA GLN A 387 4.63 -19.69 -12.91
C GLN A 387 4.84 -19.29 -14.35
N LYS A 388 4.79 -17.99 -14.67
CA LYS A 388 5.06 -17.50 -16.03
C LYS A 388 6.52 -17.66 -16.44
N PHE A 389 7.41 -17.96 -15.49
CA PHE A 389 8.86 -18.04 -15.69
C PHE A 389 9.46 -19.33 -15.11
N LEU A 390 8.64 -20.31 -14.73
CA LEU A 390 9.16 -21.60 -14.23
C LEU A 390 9.88 -22.39 -15.33
N ASP A 391 9.45 -22.23 -16.57
CA ASP A 391 9.99 -22.96 -17.72
C ASP A 391 11.14 -22.20 -18.43
N HIS A 392 11.51 -21.02 -17.92
CA HIS A 392 12.46 -20.13 -18.58
C HIS A 392 13.48 -19.58 -17.58
N ASP A 393 14.77 -19.71 -17.88
CA ASP A 393 15.85 -19.06 -17.14
C ASP A 393 16.17 -17.73 -17.83
N PRO A 394 15.58 -16.60 -17.42
CA PRO A 394 15.71 -15.36 -18.18
C PRO A 394 17.15 -14.86 -18.10
N GLU A 395 17.87 -14.92 -19.22
CA GLU A 395 19.19 -14.30 -19.32
C GLU A 395 19.08 -12.79 -19.64
N VAL A 396 19.87 -12.01 -18.90
CA VAL A 396 20.08 -10.58 -19.16
C VAL A 396 20.88 -10.42 -20.44
N LEU A 397 20.20 -10.15 -21.55
CA LEU A 397 20.85 -9.99 -22.87
C LEU A 397 21.57 -8.64 -23.02
N ALA A 398 21.03 -7.56 -22.45
CA ALA A 398 21.61 -6.23 -22.52
C ALA A 398 21.07 -5.31 -21.41
N VAL A 399 21.94 -4.45 -20.87
CA VAL A 399 21.57 -3.33 -19.99
C VAL A 399 22.02 -2.05 -20.68
N GLU A 400 21.08 -1.20 -21.06
CA GLU A 400 21.41 0.16 -21.50
C GLU A 400 21.48 1.07 -20.27
N TYR A 401 22.62 1.72 -20.06
CA TYR A 401 22.84 2.72 -19.03
C TYR A 401 22.71 4.12 -19.67
N PRO A 402 22.18 5.18 -19.00
CA PRO A 402 21.83 5.37 -17.58
C PRO A 402 20.35 5.17 -17.22
N LEU A 403 19.52 4.77 -18.17
CA LEU A 403 18.12 4.43 -17.93
C LEU A 403 18.05 2.92 -17.80
N VAL A 404 17.98 2.34 -16.60
CA VAL A 404 17.83 0.88 -16.42
C VAL A 404 16.48 0.44 -17.03
N ARG A 405 16.48 0.29 -18.35
CA ARG A 405 15.39 -0.19 -19.18
C ARG A 405 15.85 -1.52 -19.72
N VAL A 406 15.33 -2.56 -19.10
CA VAL A 406 15.42 -3.91 -19.61
C VAL A 406 14.43 -3.99 -20.76
N SER A 407 14.92 -3.84 -21.98
CA SER A 407 14.08 -3.81 -23.18
C SER A 407 13.69 -5.21 -23.65
N ARG A 408 14.41 -6.26 -23.24
CA ARG A 408 14.21 -7.64 -23.69
C ARG A 408 14.83 -8.64 -22.72
N ALA A 409 14.08 -9.69 -22.35
CA ALA A 409 14.71 -11.00 -22.24
C ALA A 409 14.03 -11.93 -23.23
N GLN A 410 14.80 -12.93 -23.63
CA GLN A 410 14.29 -14.04 -24.41
C GLN A 410 13.86 -15.12 -23.43
N TYR A 411 12.68 -15.66 -23.69
CA TYR A 411 12.18 -16.88 -23.08
C TYR A 411 12.36 -17.96 -24.15
N ASP A 412 13.00 -19.08 -23.82
CA ASP A 412 13.24 -20.18 -24.76
C ASP A 412 11.97 -20.97 -25.09
#